data_AF-A0A428ULJ1-F1
#
_entry.id   AF-A0A428ULJ1-F1
#
_cell.length_a   1.000
_cell.length_b   1.000
_cell.length_c   1.000
_cell.angle_alpha   90.00
_cell.angle_beta   90.00
_cell.angle_gamma   90.00
#
_symmetry.space_group_name_H-M   'P 1'
#
loop_
_entity.id
_entity.type
_entity.pdbx_description
1 polymer ?
#
loop_
_entity_poly.entity_id
_entity_poly.type
_entity_poly.pdbx_seq_one_letter_code
_entity_poly.pdbx_strand_id
1 'polypeptide(L)'
;MPATTLQVSCRCGAVSQQVDLKAKDGLDIPLSLCHCDTCRHISGVLCTSYYPIFTPDLSPPLKAYHPTGTSTRYFCDTCGCHIFRAVKTEEDSLDWGTATGTVTCLSGQGSTLGRFTSHQHVSDTKDGGLAVWIKSLEGHFGGEQAKTPNPQPIKAASESLEASCSCGNVRFHITRPNDESRGPRRNLPDLMFPDKTTDEHIKKNPNDEKWWIQGNGNKYLAGTCACRSCRLISGFEVQTWAFVPRTNIFFHVPDANGTESIVPLDFTTLPPGILKSYSSSPNVMREFCGTCGATIFWHEKSPDDVIDISVGLLRAPDGARAESWLEWWQERVSFSEEVNTGRMGLEAKAASELITELENGMKAGHT
;
A
#
# COMPACT_ATOMS: atom_id res chain seq x y z
N MET A 1 14.09 5.88 34.06
CA MET A 1 12.77 5.23 33.94
C MET A 1 12.87 4.21 32.82
N PRO A 2 12.20 3.05 32.88
CA PRO A 2 12.26 2.07 31.79
C PRO A 2 11.73 2.72 30.51
N ALA A 3 12.46 2.58 29.40
CA ALA A 3 12.07 3.15 28.12
C ALA A 3 10.73 2.55 27.66
N THR A 4 9.86 3.38 27.06
CA THR A 4 8.69 2.87 26.35
C THR A 4 9.19 2.12 25.10
N THR A 5 8.66 0.92 24.87
CA THR A 5 9.11 0.03 23.79
C THR A 5 7.97 -0.36 22.87
N LEU A 6 8.31 -0.62 21.61
CA LEU A 6 7.40 -1.18 20.61
C LEU A 6 7.83 -2.60 20.26
N GLN A 7 6.89 -3.54 20.26
CA GLN A 7 7.07 -4.82 19.59
C GLN A 7 6.74 -4.64 18.10
N VAL A 8 7.71 -4.91 17.24
CA VAL A 8 7.54 -4.85 15.78
C VAL A 8 7.70 -6.23 15.18
N SER A 9 6.94 -6.54 14.13
CA SER A 9 7.03 -7.81 13.41
C SER A 9 6.54 -7.68 11.97
N CYS A 10 7.18 -8.40 11.05
CA CYS A 10 6.71 -8.56 9.67
C CYS A 10 5.83 -9.81 9.51
N ARG A 11 5.16 -9.96 8.36
CA ARG A 11 4.24 -11.10 8.11
C ARG A 11 4.89 -12.47 8.27
N CYS A 12 6.14 -12.64 7.80
CA CYS A 12 6.83 -13.92 7.87
C CYS A 12 7.50 -14.21 9.23
N GLY A 13 7.55 -13.23 10.13
CA GLY A 13 8.21 -13.35 11.44
C GLY A 13 9.74 -13.34 11.42
N ALA A 14 10.38 -13.34 10.25
CA ALA A 14 11.85 -13.34 10.14
C ALA A 14 12.49 -12.07 10.72
N VAL A 15 11.77 -10.96 10.68
CA VAL A 15 12.10 -9.75 11.46
C VAL A 15 11.00 -9.56 12.50
N SER A 16 11.36 -9.76 13.76
CA SER A 16 10.51 -9.54 14.92
C SER A 16 11.40 -9.14 16.09
N GLN A 17 11.24 -7.91 16.58
CA GLN A 17 12.10 -7.37 17.64
C GLN A 17 11.39 -6.31 18.46
N GLN A 18 11.93 -6.02 19.63
CA GLN A 18 11.51 -4.89 20.45
C GLN A 18 12.41 -3.69 20.11
N VAL A 19 11.82 -2.51 19.92
CA VAL A 19 12.54 -1.26 19.63
C VAL A 19 12.20 -0.19 20.65
N ASP A 20 13.18 0.64 21.00
CA ASP A 20 13.01 1.73 21.96
C ASP A 20 12.38 2.95 21.29
N LEU A 21 11.29 3.43 21.88
CA LEU A 21 10.53 4.56 21.37
C LEU A 21 11.22 5.88 21.76
N LYS A 22 11.39 6.78 20.80
CA LYS A 22 11.93 8.12 21.04
C LYS A 22 10.78 9.07 21.38
N ALA A 23 10.20 8.89 22.55
CA ALA A 23 9.08 9.70 23.06
C ALA A 23 9.35 10.24 24.47
N LYS A 24 8.69 11.33 24.83
CA LYS A 24 8.65 11.84 26.20
C LYS A 24 7.50 11.15 26.95
N ASP A 25 7.78 10.68 28.17
CA ASP A 25 6.78 9.97 28.98
C ASP A 25 5.51 10.84 29.19
N GLY A 26 4.34 10.23 29.00
CA GLY A 26 3.03 10.85 29.26
C GLY A 26 2.50 11.79 28.19
N LEU A 27 3.19 11.94 27.04
CA LEU A 27 2.70 12.72 25.90
C LEU A 27 2.34 11.82 24.72
N ASP A 28 1.22 12.10 24.07
CA ASP A 28 0.85 11.45 22.81
C ASP A 28 1.93 11.69 21.74
N ILE A 29 2.14 10.69 20.89
CA ILE A 29 3.13 10.74 19.82
C ILE A 29 2.42 11.17 18.54
N PRO A 30 2.72 12.37 18.00
CA PRO A 30 2.12 12.79 16.74
C PRO A 30 2.70 11.95 15.60
N LEU A 31 1.82 11.25 14.89
CA LEU A 31 2.11 10.50 13.68
C LEU A 31 1.59 11.28 12.48
N SER A 32 2.35 11.22 11.38
CA SER A 32 1.98 11.83 10.12
C SER A 32 1.87 10.80 9.01
N LEU A 33 0.91 11.00 8.11
CA LEU A 33 0.76 10.24 6.87
C LEU A 33 1.47 10.99 5.75
N CYS A 34 2.59 10.45 5.28
CA CYS A 34 3.37 11.02 4.18
C CYS A 34 2.89 10.46 2.83
N HIS A 35 2.50 11.35 1.92
CA HIS A 35 1.92 11.04 0.60
C HIS A 35 2.88 11.32 -0.57
N CYS A 36 4.13 11.68 -0.31
CA CYS A 36 5.07 12.07 -1.38
C CYS A 36 5.28 10.92 -2.38
N ASP A 37 5.56 11.28 -3.63
CA ASP A 37 5.80 10.32 -4.72
C ASP A 37 6.91 9.32 -4.34
N THR A 38 7.96 9.79 -3.65
CA THR A 38 9.05 8.93 -3.20
C THR A 38 8.54 7.82 -2.28
N CYS A 39 7.80 8.15 -1.23
CA CYS A 39 7.25 7.14 -0.31
C CYS A 39 6.26 6.22 -1.02
N ARG A 40 5.41 6.77 -1.89
CA ARG A 40 4.41 6.02 -2.65
C ARG A 40 5.06 4.94 -3.53
N HIS A 41 6.04 5.33 -4.35
CA HIS A 41 6.67 4.44 -5.32
C HIS A 41 7.71 3.49 -4.70
N ILE A 42 8.25 3.80 -3.53
CA ILE A 42 9.13 2.89 -2.78
C ILE A 42 8.32 1.74 -2.17
N SER A 43 7.14 2.04 -1.63
CA SER A 43 6.39 1.09 -0.81
C SER A 43 5.29 0.37 -1.59
N GLY A 44 4.74 1.01 -2.62
CA GLY A 44 3.54 0.56 -3.34
C GLY A 44 2.22 1.03 -2.69
N VAL A 45 2.25 1.63 -1.49
CA VAL A 45 1.04 2.16 -0.83
C VAL A 45 0.86 3.65 -1.10
N LEU A 46 -0.35 4.20 -0.96
CA LEU A 46 -0.60 5.63 -1.18
C LEU A 46 -0.10 6.57 -0.07
N CYS A 47 0.09 6.07 1.16
CA CYS A 47 0.69 6.84 2.23
C CYS A 47 1.49 5.96 3.20
N THR A 48 2.53 6.53 3.80
CA THR A 48 3.39 5.85 4.78
C THR A 48 3.42 6.60 6.11
N SER A 49 3.64 5.88 7.21
CA SER A 49 3.69 6.41 8.57
C SER A 49 4.71 5.69 9.42
N TYR A 50 5.35 6.43 10.33
CA TYR A 50 6.42 5.89 11.18
C TYR A 50 6.33 6.42 12.62
N TYR A 51 6.58 5.54 13.59
CA TYR A 51 6.90 5.92 14.96
C TYR A 51 8.36 6.33 15.08
N PRO A 52 8.70 7.40 15.81
CA PRO A 52 10.09 7.78 16.07
C PRO A 52 10.71 6.80 17.07
N ILE A 53 11.85 6.21 16.72
CA ILE A 53 12.55 5.23 17.55
C ILE A 53 14.03 5.59 17.69
N PHE A 54 14.71 4.98 18.66
CA PHE A 54 16.17 4.92 18.65
C PHE A 54 16.64 3.90 17.60
N THR A 55 17.96 3.85 17.37
CA THR A 55 18.57 2.93 16.40
C THR A 55 18.14 1.48 16.70
N PRO A 56 17.48 0.78 15.74
CA PRO A 56 17.05 -0.60 15.92
C PRO A 56 18.20 -1.59 15.70
N ASP A 57 17.97 -2.86 16.03
CA ASP A 57 18.88 -3.94 15.61
C ASP A 57 18.67 -4.23 14.11
N LEU A 58 19.77 -4.15 13.35
CA LEU A 58 19.80 -4.43 11.91
C LEU A 58 20.39 -5.81 11.59
N SER A 59 20.70 -6.64 12.60
CA SER A 59 21.15 -8.02 12.44
C SER A 59 20.11 -8.99 11.83
N PRO A 60 18.78 -8.79 11.98
CA PRO A 60 17.78 -9.61 11.28
C PRO A 60 17.89 -9.50 9.74
N PRO A 61 17.27 -10.41 8.97
CA PRO A 61 17.39 -10.45 7.50
C PRO A 61 16.64 -9.29 6.83
N LEU A 62 17.25 -8.11 6.89
CA LEU A 62 16.81 -6.85 6.30
C LEU A 62 17.65 -6.52 5.07
N LYS A 63 17.00 -5.92 4.08
CA LYS A 63 17.66 -5.22 2.97
C LYS A 63 17.52 -3.73 3.15
N ALA A 64 18.55 -3.00 2.75
CA ALA A 64 18.58 -1.54 2.74
C ALA A 64 18.48 -1.01 1.31
N TYR A 65 17.52 -0.12 1.09
CA TYR A 65 17.39 0.64 -0.15
C TYR A 65 17.59 2.14 0.12
N HIS A 66 18.38 2.80 -0.73
CA HIS A 66 18.78 4.19 -0.59
C HIS A 66 18.13 5.00 -1.72
N PRO A 67 16.83 5.38 -1.60
CA PRO A 67 16.13 6.16 -2.62
C PRO A 67 16.76 7.50 -2.91
N THR A 68 17.33 8.11 -1.87
CA THR A 68 18.12 9.34 -1.94
C THR A 68 19.38 9.10 -1.11
N GLY A 69 20.45 9.87 -1.36
CA GLY A 69 21.65 9.82 -0.52
C GLY A 69 21.44 10.24 0.95
N THR A 70 20.23 10.66 1.32
CA THR A 70 19.88 11.19 2.65
C THR A 70 18.87 10.34 3.41
N SER A 71 18.35 9.27 2.82
CA SER A 71 17.31 8.47 3.44
C SER A 71 17.43 7.01 3.04
N THR A 72 17.31 6.11 4.01
CA THR A 72 17.36 4.66 3.82
C THR A 72 16.03 4.03 4.21
N ARG A 73 15.64 2.97 3.50
CA ARG A 73 14.48 2.12 3.80
C ARG A 73 14.96 0.72 4.06
N TYR A 74 14.51 0.13 5.16
CA TYR A 74 14.83 -1.23 5.55
C TYR A 74 13.57 -2.10 5.44
N PHE A 75 13.69 -3.20 4.71
CA PHE A 75 12.59 -4.12 4.49
C PHE A 75 13.04 -5.57 4.64
N CYS A 76 12.11 -6.45 5.02
CA CYS A 76 12.39 -7.87 5.20
C CYS A 76 12.75 -8.54 3.86
N ASP A 77 13.89 -9.23 3.79
CA ASP A 77 14.33 -9.89 2.56
C ASP A 77 13.44 -11.07 2.12
N THR A 78 12.67 -11.63 3.05
CA THR A 78 11.78 -12.78 2.82
C THR A 78 10.41 -12.37 2.30
N CYS A 79 9.78 -11.32 2.87
CA CYS A 79 8.38 -10.97 2.58
C CYS A 79 8.17 -9.54 2.06
N GLY A 80 9.23 -8.75 1.89
CA GLY A 80 9.13 -7.38 1.35
C GLY A 80 8.65 -6.32 2.34
N CYS A 81 8.20 -6.70 3.54
CA CYS A 81 7.67 -5.77 4.54
C CYS A 81 8.65 -4.64 4.87
N HIS A 82 8.23 -3.40 4.67
CA HIS A 82 8.96 -2.23 5.16
C HIS A 82 8.84 -2.15 6.68
N ILE A 83 9.98 -2.04 7.36
CA ILE A 83 10.04 -2.06 8.83
C ILE A 83 10.65 -0.78 9.35
N PHE A 84 11.82 -0.39 8.84
CA PHE A 84 12.50 0.80 9.34
C PHE A 84 12.80 1.82 8.25
N ARG A 85 12.98 3.06 8.70
CA ARG A 85 13.48 4.18 7.93
C ARG A 85 14.58 4.86 8.74
N ALA A 86 15.65 5.27 8.07
CA ALA A 86 16.63 6.20 8.60
C ALA A 86 16.69 7.43 7.69
N VAL A 87 16.81 8.62 8.29
CA VAL A 87 16.94 9.88 7.57
C VAL A 87 18.12 10.64 8.15
N LYS A 88 19.01 11.11 7.28
CA LYS A 88 20.11 11.98 7.66
C LYS A 88 19.56 13.36 8.04
N THR A 89 19.88 13.82 9.24
CA THR A 89 19.55 15.16 9.74
C THR A 89 20.60 16.18 9.29
N GLU A 90 20.33 17.47 9.52
CA GLU A 90 21.29 18.55 9.25
C GLU A 90 22.58 18.41 10.09
N GLU A 91 22.49 17.78 11.26
CA GLU A 91 23.60 17.54 12.18
C GLU A 91 24.39 16.26 11.87
N ASP A 92 24.18 15.66 10.68
CA ASP A 92 24.81 14.40 10.25
C ASP A 92 24.46 13.19 11.14
N SER A 93 23.41 13.29 11.95
CA SER A 93 22.84 12.18 12.72
C SER A 93 21.72 11.48 11.95
N LEU A 94 21.30 10.30 12.40
CA LEU A 94 20.20 9.56 11.80
C LEU A 94 18.94 9.67 12.66
N ASP A 95 17.85 10.15 12.06
CA ASP A 95 16.51 10.04 12.61
C ASP A 95 15.87 8.74 12.16
N TRP A 96 15.53 7.90 13.13
CA TRP A 96 15.02 6.55 12.91
C TRP A 96 13.51 6.49 13.12
N GLY A 97 12.85 5.73 12.25
CA GLY A 97 11.43 5.45 12.38
C GLY A 97 11.11 3.98 12.10
N THR A 98 10.13 3.43 12.81
CA THR A 98 9.53 2.13 12.50
C THR A 98 8.15 2.28 11.88
N ALA A 99 7.86 1.50 10.84
CA ALA A 99 6.60 1.59 10.10
C ALA A 99 5.42 1.16 10.99
N THR A 100 4.38 1.98 11.08
CA THR A 100 3.30 1.81 12.08
C THR A 100 2.54 0.48 11.92
N GLY A 101 2.40 0.00 10.69
CA GLY A 101 1.70 -1.26 10.40
C GLY A 101 2.40 -2.48 11.01
N THR A 102 3.71 -2.40 11.24
CA THR A 102 4.50 -3.50 11.84
C THR A 102 4.38 -3.59 13.36
N VAL A 103 3.83 -2.56 14.01
CA VAL A 103 3.70 -2.52 15.47
C VAL A 103 2.57 -3.46 15.90
N THR A 104 2.90 -4.40 16.79
CA THR A 104 1.94 -5.37 17.35
C THR A 104 1.62 -5.08 18.81
N CYS A 105 2.52 -4.43 19.55
CA CYS A 105 2.31 -4.05 20.93
C CYS A 105 3.12 -2.80 21.26
N LEU A 106 2.55 -1.91 22.05
CA LEU A 106 3.29 -0.84 22.74
C LEU A 106 3.32 -1.21 24.23
N SER A 107 4.53 -1.43 24.75
CA SER A 107 4.78 -1.83 26.14
C SER A 107 5.50 -0.71 26.90
N GLY A 108 4.90 -0.25 27.99
CA GLY A 108 5.45 0.78 28.88
C GLY A 108 4.48 1.10 30.01
N GLN A 109 4.98 1.69 31.11
CA GLN A 109 4.17 2.03 32.30
C GLN A 109 3.31 3.31 32.11
N GLY A 110 3.28 3.90 30.90
CA GLY A 110 2.58 5.14 30.60
C GLY A 110 1.44 5.00 29.57
N SER A 111 0.55 6.00 29.55
CA SER A 111 -0.58 6.13 28.61
C SER A 111 -0.17 6.72 27.24
N THR A 112 1.06 6.52 26.80
CA THR A 112 1.56 7.11 25.55
C THR A 112 0.87 6.47 24.35
N LEU A 113 -0.01 7.21 23.69
CA LEU A 113 -0.73 6.80 22.48
C LEU A 113 -0.09 7.45 21.26
N GLY A 114 0.20 6.68 20.22
CA GLY A 114 0.44 7.29 18.91
C GLY A 114 -0.86 7.79 18.33
N ARG A 115 -0.86 9.01 17.83
CA ARG A 115 -2.04 9.64 17.26
C ARG A 115 -1.70 10.16 15.88
N PHE A 116 -2.43 9.69 14.87
CA PHE A 116 -2.39 10.33 13.55
C PHE A 116 -2.93 11.74 13.71
N THR A 117 -2.10 12.73 13.42
CA THR A 117 -2.42 14.15 13.62
C THR A 117 -2.34 14.92 12.32
N SER A 118 -1.56 14.43 11.34
CA SER A 118 -1.33 15.22 10.13
C SER A 118 -1.07 14.46 8.84
N HIS A 119 -1.30 15.16 7.74
CA HIS A 119 -0.84 14.79 6.41
C HIS A 119 0.41 15.57 6.01
N GLN A 120 1.32 14.90 5.31
CA GLN A 120 2.54 15.50 4.75
C GLN A 120 2.64 15.24 3.24
N HIS A 121 3.14 16.24 2.50
CA HIS A 121 3.40 16.17 1.07
C HIS A 121 2.20 15.77 0.21
N VAL A 122 1.00 16.22 0.59
CA VAL A 122 -0.25 15.94 -0.15
C VAL A 122 -0.19 16.50 -1.57
N SER A 123 0.45 17.66 -1.77
CA SER A 123 0.60 18.31 -3.08
C SER A 123 1.19 17.40 -4.16
N ASP A 124 2.10 16.49 -3.78
CA ASP A 124 2.77 15.57 -4.72
C ASP A 124 1.77 14.60 -5.38
N THR A 125 0.65 14.33 -4.72
CA THR A 125 -0.39 13.44 -5.23
C THR A 125 -1.21 14.02 -6.38
N LYS A 126 -1.20 15.37 -6.54
CA LYS A 126 -2.00 16.17 -7.49
C LYS A 126 -3.52 16.13 -7.26
N ASP A 127 -4.05 15.00 -6.83
CA ASP A 127 -5.48 14.78 -6.62
C ASP A 127 -5.87 14.74 -5.13
N GLY A 128 -4.90 14.84 -4.22
CA GLY A 128 -5.06 14.74 -2.77
C GLY A 128 -4.81 13.34 -2.19
N GLY A 129 -4.57 12.31 -3.01
CA GLY A 129 -4.28 10.95 -2.56
C GLY A 129 -5.35 10.41 -1.61
N LEU A 130 -4.95 9.68 -0.56
CA LEU A 130 -5.88 9.22 0.49
C LEU A 130 -6.33 10.34 1.44
N ALA A 131 -5.66 11.50 1.45
CA ALA A 131 -5.99 12.59 2.38
C ALA A 131 -7.41 13.15 2.15
N VAL A 132 -7.95 13.00 0.93
CA VAL A 132 -9.32 13.41 0.63
C VAL A 132 -10.38 12.63 1.42
N TRP A 133 -10.05 11.42 1.88
CA TRP A 133 -10.93 10.58 2.69
C TRP A 133 -10.55 10.56 4.17
N ILE A 134 -9.53 11.30 4.60
CA ILE A 134 -9.07 11.34 6.00
C ILE A 134 -9.02 12.81 6.45
N LYS A 135 -10.17 13.46 6.50
CA LYS A 135 -10.25 14.93 6.59
C LYS A 135 -10.01 15.46 8.00
N SER A 136 -10.12 14.63 9.03
CA SER A 136 -9.95 15.05 10.43
C SER A 136 -8.50 15.35 10.84
N LEU A 137 -7.51 15.05 9.97
CA LEU A 137 -6.10 15.32 10.24
C LEU A 137 -5.69 16.72 9.77
N GLU A 138 -4.85 17.38 10.57
CA GLU A 138 -4.29 18.69 10.24
C GLU A 138 -3.27 18.58 9.10
N GLY A 139 -3.07 19.61 8.30
CA GLY A 139 -2.05 19.57 7.26
C GLY A 139 -2.23 20.65 6.22
N HIS A 140 -1.13 21.00 5.56
CA HIS A 140 -1.17 21.87 4.40
C HIS A 140 -1.82 21.10 3.25
N PHE A 141 -3.15 21.18 3.16
CA PHE A 141 -3.87 21.04 1.89
C PHE A 141 -3.39 22.20 1.00
N GLY A 142 -2.20 22.04 0.41
CA GLY A 142 -1.57 23.02 -0.47
C GLY A 142 -2.25 23.18 -1.82
N GLY A 143 -3.41 22.56 -2.02
CA GLY A 143 -4.36 22.90 -3.05
C GLY A 143 -5.58 23.51 -2.38
N GLU A 144 -6.04 24.68 -2.87
CA GLU A 144 -7.44 25.10 -2.74
C GLU A 144 -8.33 23.86 -2.69
N GLN A 145 -9.14 23.67 -1.63
CA GLN A 145 -10.16 22.62 -1.47
C GLN A 145 -10.21 21.78 -2.74
N ALA A 146 -9.44 20.68 -2.87
CA ALA A 146 -9.15 20.06 -4.16
C ALA A 146 -10.41 20.10 -5.02
N LYS A 147 -10.53 21.14 -5.85
CA LYS A 147 -11.74 21.34 -6.63
C LYS A 147 -11.62 20.14 -7.52
N THR A 148 -12.55 19.19 -7.38
CA THR A 148 -12.72 18.11 -8.35
C THR A 148 -12.38 18.75 -9.69
N PRO A 149 -11.20 18.42 -10.29
CA PRO A 149 -10.68 19.24 -11.37
C PRO A 149 -11.79 19.29 -12.39
N ASN A 150 -12.28 20.51 -12.67
CA ASN A 150 -13.35 20.72 -13.63
C ASN A 150 -12.93 19.91 -14.85
N PRO A 151 -13.66 18.85 -15.26
CA PRO A 151 -13.11 17.81 -16.12
C PRO A 151 -12.55 18.47 -17.37
N GLN A 152 -11.24 18.67 -17.41
CA GLN A 152 -10.60 19.15 -18.61
C GLN A 152 -10.82 18.04 -19.62
N PRO A 153 -11.26 18.36 -20.85
CA PRO A 153 -11.49 17.34 -21.86
C PRO A 153 -10.21 16.52 -21.97
N ILE A 154 -10.31 15.27 -21.50
CA ILE A 154 -9.21 14.32 -21.47
C ILE A 154 -8.73 14.24 -22.93
N LYS A 155 -7.51 14.73 -23.20
CA LYS A 155 -6.79 14.41 -24.44
C LYS A 155 -6.94 12.90 -24.64
N ALA A 156 -7.31 12.47 -25.86
CA ALA A 156 -7.60 11.09 -26.24
C ALA A 156 -7.08 10.07 -25.20
N ALA A 157 -8.01 9.42 -24.50
CA ALA A 157 -7.71 8.59 -23.33
C ALA A 157 -6.51 7.68 -23.63
N SER A 158 -5.44 7.79 -22.84
CA SER A 158 -4.28 6.91 -23.00
C SER A 158 -4.76 5.46 -22.96
N GLU A 159 -4.28 4.65 -23.90
CA GLU A 159 -4.61 3.21 -24.01
C GLU A 159 -3.76 2.36 -23.04
N SER A 160 -2.69 2.94 -22.49
CA SER A 160 -1.85 2.34 -21.47
C SER A 160 -1.61 3.27 -20.27
N LEU A 161 -1.41 2.67 -19.09
CA LEU A 161 -0.98 3.34 -17.87
C LEU A 161 0.28 2.68 -17.34
N GLU A 162 1.35 3.46 -17.28
CA GLU A 162 2.64 3.05 -16.74
C GLU A 162 2.57 2.84 -15.22
N ALA A 163 3.35 1.87 -14.73
CA ALA A 163 3.52 1.55 -13.34
C ALA A 163 4.97 1.18 -13.06
N SER A 164 5.53 1.70 -11.97
CA SER A 164 6.92 1.40 -11.62
C SER A 164 7.23 1.64 -10.15
N CYS A 165 8.10 0.79 -9.59
CA CYS A 165 8.67 1.03 -8.27
C CYS A 165 9.79 2.09 -8.34
N SER A 166 10.16 2.66 -7.20
CA SER A 166 11.15 3.75 -7.12
C SER A 166 12.50 3.42 -7.73
N CYS A 167 12.97 2.16 -7.62
CA CYS A 167 14.29 1.77 -8.15
C CYS A 167 14.29 1.45 -9.65
N GLY A 168 13.12 1.42 -10.30
CA GLY A 168 12.99 1.08 -11.72
C GLY A 168 13.18 -0.40 -12.08
N ASN A 169 13.52 -1.28 -11.12
CA ASN A 169 13.69 -2.72 -11.38
C ASN A 169 12.38 -3.41 -11.77
N VAL A 170 11.25 -2.92 -11.25
CA VAL A 170 9.91 -3.37 -11.63
C VAL A 170 9.25 -2.24 -12.40
N ARG A 171 9.03 -2.47 -13.70
CA ARG A 171 8.33 -1.59 -14.62
C ARG A 171 7.37 -2.42 -15.45
N PHE A 172 6.14 -1.95 -15.55
CA PHE A 172 5.11 -2.55 -16.38
C PHE A 172 4.09 -1.48 -16.74
N HIS A 173 3.21 -1.78 -17.67
CA HIS A 173 2.02 -0.99 -17.89
C HIS A 173 0.79 -1.87 -17.87
N ILE A 174 -0.36 -1.23 -17.64
CA ILE A 174 -1.66 -1.84 -17.82
C ILE A 174 -2.36 -1.23 -19.03
N THR A 175 -3.19 -2.01 -19.73
CA THR A 175 -4.07 -1.50 -20.78
C THR A 175 -5.47 -1.23 -20.24
N ARG A 176 -6.31 -0.53 -21.00
CA ARG A 176 -7.75 -0.45 -20.69
C ARG A 176 -8.40 -1.84 -20.71
N PRO A 177 -9.57 -2.01 -20.04
CA PRO A 177 -10.33 -3.23 -20.20
C PRO A 177 -10.73 -3.44 -21.67
N ASN A 178 -10.61 -4.68 -22.13
CA ASN A 178 -10.94 -5.13 -23.48
C ASN A 178 -11.73 -6.45 -23.39
N ASP A 179 -11.98 -7.10 -24.53
CA ASP A 179 -12.74 -8.36 -24.55
C ASP A 179 -12.05 -9.48 -23.75
N GLU A 180 -10.71 -9.54 -23.78
CA GLU A 180 -9.93 -10.53 -23.02
C GLU A 180 -10.00 -10.28 -21.51
N SER A 181 -10.23 -9.04 -21.07
CA SER A 181 -10.42 -8.69 -19.66
C SER A 181 -11.61 -9.39 -19.00
N ARG A 182 -12.53 -9.93 -19.80
CA ARG A 182 -13.75 -10.64 -19.35
C ARG A 182 -13.54 -12.14 -19.17
N GLY A 183 -12.41 -12.69 -19.64
CA GLY A 183 -12.11 -14.12 -19.58
C GLY A 183 -11.99 -14.69 -18.16
N PRO A 184 -11.21 -14.06 -17.25
CA PRO A 184 -11.01 -14.59 -15.90
C PRO A 184 -12.30 -14.73 -15.10
N ARG A 185 -12.29 -15.63 -14.10
CA ARG A 185 -13.34 -15.76 -13.08
C ARG A 185 -12.73 -15.56 -11.71
N ARG A 186 -13.36 -14.73 -10.88
CA ARG A 186 -12.89 -14.47 -9.51
C ARG A 186 -14.06 -14.32 -8.55
N ASN A 187 -13.87 -14.81 -7.32
CA ASN A 187 -14.79 -14.61 -6.21
C ASN A 187 -15.04 -13.12 -5.97
N LEU A 188 -16.19 -12.81 -5.38
CA LEU A 188 -16.50 -11.44 -4.97
C LEU A 188 -15.56 -11.03 -3.83
N PRO A 189 -14.96 -9.83 -3.89
CA PRO A 189 -13.99 -9.39 -2.91
C PRO A 189 -14.66 -8.90 -1.63
N ASP A 190 -13.94 -8.97 -0.51
CA ASP A 190 -14.41 -8.49 0.79
C ASP A 190 -14.84 -7.00 0.78
N LEU A 191 -14.22 -6.18 -0.08
CA LEU A 191 -14.60 -4.78 -0.25
C LEU A 191 -16.08 -4.63 -0.65
N MET A 192 -16.62 -5.53 -1.48
CA MET A 192 -18.03 -5.50 -1.90
C MET A 192 -18.92 -6.31 -0.94
N PHE A 193 -18.42 -7.45 -0.48
CA PHE A 193 -19.17 -8.42 0.30
C PHE A 193 -18.32 -8.91 1.47
N PRO A 194 -18.55 -8.42 2.71
CA PRO A 194 -17.69 -8.75 3.85
C PRO A 194 -17.51 -10.25 4.04
N ASP A 195 -16.25 -10.70 4.09
CA ASP A 195 -15.91 -12.12 3.98
C ASP A 195 -16.51 -12.96 5.13
N LYS A 196 -16.53 -12.40 6.35
CA LYS A 196 -16.93 -13.11 7.57
C LYS A 196 -18.44 -13.25 7.75
N THR A 197 -19.23 -12.42 7.07
CA THR A 197 -20.69 -12.35 7.27
C THR A 197 -21.50 -12.66 6.02
N THR A 198 -20.86 -12.67 4.84
CA THR A 198 -21.52 -13.03 3.58
C THR A 198 -21.49 -14.54 3.37
N ASP A 199 -22.62 -15.10 2.92
CA ASP A 199 -22.74 -16.52 2.56
C ASP A 199 -21.71 -16.93 1.49
N GLU A 200 -21.08 -18.09 1.68
CA GLU A 200 -20.07 -18.65 0.77
C GLU A 200 -20.57 -18.83 -0.67
N HIS A 201 -21.86 -19.15 -0.87
CA HIS A 201 -22.44 -19.27 -2.20
C HIS A 201 -22.41 -17.93 -2.95
N ILE A 202 -22.70 -16.82 -2.26
CA ILE A 202 -22.62 -15.48 -2.83
C ILE A 202 -21.17 -15.14 -3.17
N LYS A 203 -20.26 -15.30 -2.20
CA LYS A 203 -18.83 -14.97 -2.37
C LYS A 203 -18.18 -15.70 -3.55
N LYS A 204 -18.63 -16.93 -3.86
CA LYS A 204 -18.18 -17.71 -5.03
C LYS A 204 -18.55 -17.13 -6.39
N ASN A 205 -19.24 -15.98 -6.42
CA ASN A 205 -19.61 -15.26 -7.62
C ASN A 205 -20.36 -16.16 -8.64
N PRO A 206 -21.55 -16.69 -8.28
CA PRO A 206 -22.22 -17.71 -9.09
C PRO A 206 -22.62 -17.20 -10.47
N ASN A 207 -22.86 -15.89 -10.61
CA ASN A 207 -23.20 -15.23 -11.86
C ASN A 207 -21.98 -14.79 -12.68
N ASP A 208 -20.76 -15.06 -12.19
CA ASP A 208 -19.51 -14.68 -12.85
C ASP A 208 -19.42 -13.18 -13.21
N GLU A 209 -19.85 -12.35 -12.26
CA GLU A 209 -19.79 -10.90 -12.36
C GLU A 209 -18.34 -10.45 -12.55
N LYS A 210 -18.09 -9.68 -13.61
CA LYS A 210 -16.77 -9.09 -13.92
C LYS A 210 -16.59 -7.79 -13.13
N TRP A 211 -16.70 -7.90 -11.81
CA TRP A 211 -16.76 -6.78 -10.87
C TRP A 211 -15.52 -5.86 -10.93
N TRP A 212 -14.40 -6.34 -11.47
CA TRP A 212 -13.21 -5.52 -11.69
C TRP A 212 -13.35 -4.56 -12.87
N ILE A 213 -14.30 -4.76 -13.78
CA ILE A 213 -14.54 -3.88 -14.93
C ILE A 213 -15.61 -2.85 -14.55
N GLN A 214 -15.23 -1.57 -14.55
CA GLN A 214 -16.04 -0.45 -14.09
C GLN A 214 -16.10 0.67 -15.14
N GLY A 215 -16.83 1.75 -14.86
CA GLY A 215 -16.86 2.95 -15.70
C GLY A 215 -17.26 2.67 -17.14
N ASN A 216 -18.36 1.94 -17.34
CA ASN A 216 -18.86 1.50 -18.65
C ASN A 216 -17.86 0.68 -19.48
N GLY A 217 -17.00 -0.10 -18.80
CA GLY A 217 -16.02 -0.95 -19.48
C GLY A 217 -14.66 -0.30 -19.70
N ASN A 218 -14.42 0.91 -19.17
CA ASN A 218 -13.20 1.66 -19.44
C ASN A 218 -12.25 1.77 -18.23
N LYS A 219 -12.71 1.38 -17.02
CA LYS A 219 -11.92 1.49 -15.79
C LYS A 219 -11.80 0.15 -15.09
N TYR A 220 -10.82 0.05 -14.20
CA TYR A 220 -10.72 -1.05 -13.25
C TYR A 220 -11.25 -0.64 -11.88
N LEU A 221 -11.81 -1.58 -11.13
CA LEU A 221 -12.14 -1.35 -9.73
C LEU A 221 -10.85 -1.15 -8.92
N ALA A 222 -10.89 -0.25 -7.94
CA ALA A 222 -9.87 -0.08 -6.93
C ALA A 222 -10.48 -0.01 -5.53
N GLY A 223 -9.70 -0.33 -4.50
CA GLY A 223 -10.19 -0.30 -3.13
C GLY A 223 -9.07 -0.27 -2.10
N THR A 224 -9.48 -0.05 -0.84
CA THR A 224 -8.59 -0.03 0.33
C THR A 224 -8.72 -1.33 1.12
N CYS A 225 -7.64 -1.76 1.77
CA CYS A 225 -7.61 -2.95 2.61
C CYS A 225 -6.79 -2.70 3.88
N ALA A 226 -7.39 -3.03 5.03
CA ALA A 226 -6.79 -2.90 6.37
C ALA A 226 -6.57 -4.27 7.05
N CYS A 227 -6.61 -5.37 6.30
CA CYS A 227 -6.43 -6.70 6.89
C CYS A 227 -5.04 -6.87 7.50
N ARG A 228 -4.92 -7.74 8.51
CA ARG A 228 -3.62 -8.01 9.17
C ARG A 228 -2.55 -8.46 8.19
N SER A 229 -2.92 -9.22 7.15
CA SER A 229 -1.97 -9.72 6.15
C SER A 229 -1.38 -8.59 5.33
N CYS A 230 -2.20 -7.73 4.73
CA CYS A 230 -1.76 -6.58 3.93
C CYS A 230 -0.91 -5.63 4.78
N ARG A 231 -1.37 -5.32 6.00
CA ARG A 231 -0.65 -4.48 6.96
C ARG A 231 0.78 -4.99 7.23
N LEU A 232 0.93 -6.27 7.55
CA LEU A 232 2.23 -6.87 7.88
C LEU A 232 3.08 -7.22 6.65
N ILE A 233 2.53 -7.10 5.44
CA ILE A 233 3.26 -7.24 4.17
C ILE A 233 3.76 -5.88 3.67
N SER A 234 2.96 -4.82 3.75
CA SER A 234 3.40 -3.48 3.32
C SER A 234 4.22 -2.77 4.40
N GLY A 235 3.92 -3.04 5.68
CA GLY A 235 4.43 -2.30 6.82
C GLY A 235 3.55 -1.11 7.24
N PHE A 236 2.44 -0.85 6.55
CA PHE A 236 1.60 0.33 6.75
C PHE A 236 0.12 -0.02 6.95
N GLU A 237 -0.64 0.92 7.49
CA GLU A 237 -2.02 0.71 7.95
C GLU A 237 -2.99 0.31 6.85
N VAL A 238 -2.82 0.88 5.66
CA VAL A 238 -3.74 0.73 4.54
C VAL A 238 -2.95 0.35 3.29
N GLN A 239 -3.38 -0.72 2.65
CA GLN A 239 -2.97 -1.07 1.30
C GLN A 239 -4.07 -0.73 0.31
N THR A 240 -3.69 -0.28 -0.87
CA THR A 240 -4.59 0.11 -1.96
C THR A 240 -4.34 -0.75 -3.18
N TRP A 241 -5.39 -1.41 -3.65
CA TRP A 241 -5.33 -2.36 -4.77
C TRP A 241 -6.16 -1.87 -5.94
N ALA A 242 -5.64 -2.03 -7.15
CA ALA A 242 -6.40 -2.02 -8.40
C ALA A 242 -6.53 -3.46 -8.92
N PHE A 243 -7.72 -3.85 -9.36
CA PHE A 243 -8.02 -5.24 -9.76
C PHE A 243 -7.94 -5.36 -11.28
N VAL A 244 -6.86 -5.94 -11.80
CA VAL A 244 -6.55 -5.95 -13.24
C VAL A 244 -6.33 -7.38 -13.73
N PRO A 245 -7.05 -7.84 -14.78
CA PRO A 245 -6.78 -9.15 -15.39
C PRO A 245 -5.33 -9.28 -15.81
N ARG A 246 -4.75 -10.47 -15.60
CA ARG A 246 -3.37 -10.77 -15.98
C ARG A 246 -3.07 -10.47 -17.45
N THR A 247 -4.03 -10.69 -18.35
CA THR A 247 -3.95 -10.40 -19.78
C THR A 247 -3.77 -8.92 -20.13
N ASN A 248 -4.06 -8.02 -19.19
CA ASN A 248 -3.91 -6.59 -19.37
C ASN A 248 -2.65 -6.01 -18.71
N ILE A 249 -1.71 -6.85 -18.27
CA ILE A 249 -0.48 -6.43 -17.59
C ILE A 249 0.73 -6.84 -18.42
N PHE A 250 1.57 -5.86 -18.78
CA PHE A 250 2.72 -6.07 -19.66
C PHE A 250 3.99 -5.51 -19.03
N PHE A 251 4.94 -6.41 -18.75
CA PHE A 251 6.23 -6.09 -18.16
C PHE A 251 7.18 -5.48 -19.17
N HIS A 252 7.91 -4.48 -18.70
CA HIS A 252 9.02 -3.86 -19.39
C HIS A 252 10.31 -4.51 -18.89
N VAL A 253 10.92 -5.33 -19.74
CA VAL A 253 12.09 -6.15 -19.39
C VAL A 253 13.31 -5.59 -20.12
N PRO A 254 14.32 -5.06 -19.42
CA PRO A 254 15.58 -4.66 -20.05
C PRO A 254 16.38 -5.90 -20.46
N ASP A 255 16.90 -5.89 -21.68
CA ASP A 255 17.89 -6.86 -22.15
C ASP A 255 19.30 -6.49 -21.67
N ALA A 256 20.29 -7.36 -21.94
CA ALA A 256 21.68 -7.15 -21.53
C ALA A 256 22.34 -5.91 -22.17
N ASN A 257 21.78 -5.38 -23.26
CA ASN A 257 22.26 -4.20 -23.99
C ASN A 257 21.47 -2.93 -23.61
N GLY A 258 20.48 -3.02 -22.72
CA GLY A 258 19.61 -1.92 -22.32
C GLY A 258 18.42 -1.67 -23.25
N THR A 259 18.17 -2.54 -24.23
CA THR A 259 16.94 -2.50 -25.04
C THR A 259 15.79 -3.10 -24.24
N GLU A 260 14.66 -2.42 -24.22
CA GLU A 260 13.49 -2.86 -23.45
C GLU A 260 12.57 -3.73 -24.31
N SER A 261 12.26 -4.93 -23.83
CA SER A 261 11.26 -5.83 -24.40
C SER A 261 9.97 -5.75 -23.60
N ILE A 262 8.82 -5.72 -24.29
CA ILE A 262 7.51 -5.75 -23.65
C ILE A 262 6.98 -7.18 -23.72
N VAL A 263 6.71 -7.78 -22.57
CA VAL A 263 6.19 -9.15 -22.45
C VAL A 263 4.92 -9.17 -21.61
N PRO A 264 3.92 -9.99 -21.95
CA PRO A 264 2.75 -10.17 -21.08
C PRO A 264 3.19 -10.73 -19.72
N LEU A 265 2.44 -10.41 -18.66
CA LEU A 265 2.72 -10.92 -17.33
C LEU A 265 2.62 -12.44 -17.30
N ASP A 266 3.77 -13.08 -17.07
CA ASP A 266 3.82 -14.48 -16.68
C ASP A 266 4.82 -14.76 -15.57
N PHE A 267 4.30 -15.00 -14.37
CA PHE A 267 5.10 -15.29 -13.18
C PHE A 267 6.06 -16.47 -13.33
N THR A 268 5.80 -17.39 -14.27
CA THR A 268 6.65 -18.57 -14.49
C THR A 268 7.80 -18.32 -15.46
N THR A 269 7.65 -17.34 -16.35
CA THR A 269 8.62 -17.04 -17.42
C THR A 269 9.28 -15.67 -17.29
N LEU A 270 8.81 -14.83 -16.36
CA LEU A 270 9.46 -13.55 -16.04
C LEU A 270 10.93 -13.79 -15.65
N PRO A 271 11.86 -12.98 -16.17
CA PRO A 271 13.28 -13.12 -15.83
C PRO A 271 13.54 -13.06 -14.33
N PRO A 272 14.47 -13.89 -13.83
CA PRO A 272 14.80 -13.93 -12.42
C PRO A 272 15.35 -12.57 -11.96
N GLY A 273 14.96 -12.14 -10.76
CA GLY A 273 15.44 -10.90 -10.15
C GLY A 273 14.56 -9.66 -10.38
N ILE A 274 13.56 -9.73 -11.27
CA ILE A 274 12.56 -8.64 -11.41
C ILE A 274 11.65 -8.59 -10.18
N LEU A 275 11.01 -9.72 -9.87
CA LEU A 275 10.14 -9.90 -8.71
C LEU A 275 10.76 -10.89 -7.72
N LYS A 276 10.46 -10.69 -6.44
CA LYS A 276 10.55 -11.71 -5.40
C LYS A 276 9.15 -12.09 -4.95
N SER A 277 8.94 -13.37 -4.70
CA SER A 277 7.64 -13.94 -4.36
C SER A 277 7.62 -14.47 -2.92
N TYR A 278 6.52 -14.24 -2.21
CA TYR A 278 6.28 -14.77 -0.87
C TYR A 278 4.88 -15.39 -0.75
N SER A 279 4.80 -16.67 -0.38
CA SER A 279 3.53 -17.36 -0.15
C SER A 279 2.99 -17.00 1.24
N SER A 280 2.02 -16.09 1.30
CA SER A 280 1.46 -15.60 2.58
C SER A 280 0.39 -16.50 3.20
N SER A 281 -0.14 -17.43 2.40
CA SER A 281 -0.98 -18.59 2.76
C SER A 281 -0.89 -19.65 1.64
N PRO A 282 -1.48 -20.87 1.78
CA PRO A 282 -1.32 -21.96 0.81
C PRO A 282 -1.61 -21.61 -0.66
N ASN A 283 -2.59 -20.73 -0.92
CA ASN A 283 -3.03 -20.37 -2.28
C ASN A 283 -2.75 -18.92 -2.65
N VAL A 284 -2.04 -18.16 -1.80
CA VAL A 284 -1.83 -16.73 -2.00
C VAL A 284 -0.36 -16.42 -2.19
N MET A 285 -0.07 -15.66 -3.24
CA MET A 285 1.25 -15.10 -3.55
C MET A 285 1.26 -13.58 -3.34
N ARG A 286 2.40 -13.10 -2.86
CA ARG A 286 2.73 -11.68 -2.69
C ARG A 286 4.00 -11.43 -3.48
N GLU A 287 3.93 -10.56 -4.47
CA GLU A 287 5.07 -10.20 -5.30
C GLU A 287 5.59 -8.83 -4.86
N PHE A 288 6.90 -8.73 -4.66
CA PHE A 288 7.56 -7.50 -4.24
C PHE A 288 8.87 -7.27 -4.99
N CYS A 289 9.32 -6.02 -5.04
CA CYS A 289 10.61 -5.69 -5.62
C CYS A 289 11.75 -6.09 -4.66
N GLY A 290 12.61 -7.02 -5.10
CA GLY A 290 13.75 -7.49 -4.30
C GLY A 290 14.84 -6.44 -4.02
N THR A 291 14.77 -5.28 -4.67
CA THR A 291 15.73 -4.16 -4.55
C THR A 291 15.24 -3.07 -3.60
N CYS A 292 13.98 -2.63 -3.72
CA CYS A 292 13.45 -1.52 -2.92
C CYS A 292 12.38 -1.90 -1.89
N GLY A 293 11.85 -3.13 -1.94
CA GLY A 293 10.81 -3.60 -1.02
C GLY A 293 9.37 -3.28 -1.45
N ALA A 294 9.18 -2.52 -2.53
CA ALA A 294 7.85 -2.15 -3.02
C ALA A 294 6.95 -3.37 -3.16
N THR A 295 5.77 -3.33 -2.54
CA THR A 295 4.72 -4.31 -2.81
C THR A 295 4.24 -4.10 -4.23
N ILE A 296 4.22 -5.16 -5.04
CA ILE A 296 3.84 -5.09 -6.45
C ILE A 296 2.46 -5.71 -6.64
N PHE A 297 2.34 -7.01 -6.40
CA PHE A 297 1.11 -7.75 -6.65
C PHE A 297 0.65 -8.57 -5.45
N TRP A 298 -0.65 -8.79 -5.38
CA TRP A 298 -1.25 -9.94 -4.73
C TRP A 298 -2.02 -10.75 -5.76
N HIS A 299 -1.95 -12.06 -5.65
CA HIS A 299 -2.73 -12.94 -6.51
C HIS A 299 -2.90 -14.33 -5.89
N GLU A 300 -3.86 -15.08 -6.40
CA GLU A 300 -4.02 -16.49 -6.08
C GLU A 300 -3.13 -17.33 -7.00
N LYS A 301 -2.84 -18.58 -6.61
CA LYS A 301 -2.11 -19.52 -7.48
C LYS A 301 -3.05 -20.08 -8.56
N SER A 302 -3.47 -19.23 -9.49
CA SER A 302 -4.33 -19.57 -10.62
C SER A 302 -3.73 -19.02 -11.93
N PRO A 303 -3.82 -19.75 -13.06
CA PRO A 303 -3.27 -19.30 -14.34
C PRO A 303 -4.03 -18.13 -14.97
N ASP A 304 -5.36 -18.08 -14.81
CA ASP A 304 -6.25 -17.09 -15.44
C ASP A 304 -6.94 -16.22 -14.38
N ASP A 305 -6.17 -15.37 -13.70
CA ASP A 305 -6.64 -14.58 -12.57
C ASP A 305 -6.66 -13.06 -12.82
N VAL A 306 -7.37 -12.40 -11.92
CA VAL A 306 -7.35 -10.94 -11.76
C VAL A 306 -6.34 -10.63 -10.69
N ILE A 307 -5.32 -9.87 -11.04
CA ILE A 307 -4.19 -9.50 -10.19
C ILE A 307 -4.52 -8.23 -9.42
N ASP A 308 -4.19 -8.20 -8.15
CA ASP A 308 -4.27 -7.00 -7.33
C ASP A 308 -2.96 -6.23 -7.48
N ILE A 309 -3.02 -5.05 -8.08
CA ILE A 309 -1.86 -4.18 -8.30
C ILE A 309 -1.80 -3.10 -7.23
N SER A 310 -0.64 -2.93 -6.61
CA SER A 310 -0.42 -1.84 -5.65
C SER A 310 -0.54 -0.49 -6.34
N VAL A 311 -1.57 0.29 -5.99
CA VAL A 311 -1.92 1.55 -6.67
C VAL A 311 -0.79 2.59 -6.56
N GLY A 312 0.01 2.54 -5.50
CA GLY A 312 1.17 3.42 -5.34
C GLY A 312 2.26 3.26 -6.40
N LEU A 313 2.16 2.30 -7.31
CA LEU A 313 3.07 2.15 -8.44
C LEU A 313 2.64 2.93 -9.69
N LEU A 314 1.35 3.22 -9.82
CA LEU A 314 0.76 3.79 -11.03
C LEU A 314 1.26 5.22 -11.27
N ARG A 315 1.48 5.56 -12.55
CA ARG A 315 2.01 6.84 -13.02
C ARG A 315 0.95 7.62 -13.78
N ALA A 316 -0.22 7.76 -13.16
CA ALA A 316 -1.34 8.41 -13.81
C ALA A 316 -1.16 9.93 -13.84
N PRO A 317 -1.45 10.60 -14.97
CA PRO A 317 -1.22 12.03 -15.11
C PRO A 317 -2.16 12.87 -14.22
N ASP A 318 -3.33 12.33 -13.90
CA ASP A 318 -4.40 12.93 -13.09
C ASP A 318 -4.17 12.79 -11.58
N GLY A 319 -3.28 11.91 -11.13
CA GLY A 319 -2.84 11.88 -9.73
C GLY A 319 -2.63 10.48 -9.14
N ALA A 320 -2.41 10.45 -7.83
CA ALA A 320 -2.09 9.24 -7.07
C ALA A 320 -3.23 8.20 -7.06
N ARG A 321 -4.49 8.65 -7.12
CA ARG A 321 -5.68 7.79 -7.17
C ARG A 321 -6.01 7.31 -8.58
N ALA A 322 -5.40 7.88 -9.63
CA ALA A 322 -5.57 7.47 -11.02
C ALA A 322 -7.04 7.33 -11.46
N GLU A 323 -7.92 8.28 -11.10
CA GLU A 323 -9.38 8.18 -11.26
C GLU A 323 -9.87 8.11 -12.72
N SER A 324 -9.04 8.52 -13.67
CA SER A 324 -9.25 8.32 -15.11
C SER A 324 -9.12 6.85 -15.52
N TRP A 325 -8.49 6.00 -14.70
CA TRP A 325 -8.25 4.58 -14.91
C TRP A 325 -8.96 3.69 -13.90
N LEU A 326 -9.17 4.21 -12.69
CA LEU A 326 -9.68 3.47 -11.55
C LEU A 326 -11.04 4.03 -11.10
N GLU A 327 -11.95 3.12 -10.78
CA GLU A 327 -13.19 3.42 -10.08
C GLU A 327 -13.03 2.94 -8.63
N TRP A 328 -13.05 3.86 -7.67
CA TRP A 328 -12.80 3.52 -6.27
C TRP A 328 -14.06 3.05 -5.57
N TRP A 329 -13.98 1.87 -4.98
CA TRP A 329 -14.98 1.39 -4.05
C TRP A 329 -14.88 2.15 -2.73
N GLN A 330 -15.92 2.92 -2.40
CA GLN A 330 -15.92 3.80 -1.24
C GLN A 330 -16.92 3.38 -0.14
N GLU A 331 -17.69 2.31 -0.36
CA GLU A 331 -18.65 1.82 0.64
C GLU A 331 -18.00 1.05 1.80
N ARG A 332 -16.72 0.68 1.69
CA ARG A 332 -16.02 -0.14 2.69
C ARG A 332 -14.51 -0.07 2.57
N VAL A 333 -13.80 -0.04 3.70
CA VAL A 333 -12.40 -0.48 3.78
C VAL A 333 -12.39 -1.98 3.97
N SER A 334 -11.74 -2.72 3.06
CA SER A 334 -11.73 -4.18 3.12
C SER A 334 -11.08 -4.67 4.42
N PHE A 335 -11.74 -5.62 5.09
CA PHE A 335 -11.37 -6.22 6.36
C PHE A 335 -11.13 -5.19 7.47
N SER A 336 -11.92 -4.10 7.51
CA SER A 336 -11.80 -3.09 8.58
C SER A 336 -11.99 -3.69 9.98
N GLU A 337 -12.79 -4.74 10.12
CA GLU A 337 -12.94 -5.49 11.36
C GLU A 337 -11.66 -6.23 11.80
N GLU A 338 -10.67 -6.40 10.92
CA GLU A 338 -9.38 -7.01 11.25
C GLU A 338 -8.32 -6.03 11.74
N VAL A 339 -8.60 -4.72 11.76
CA VAL A 339 -7.60 -3.68 12.10
C VAL A 339 -6.85 -3.98 13.41
N ASN A 340 -7.53 -4.58 14.39
CA ASN A 340 -6.99 -4.91 15.71
C ASN A 340 -6.36 -6.30 15.79
N THR A 341 -6.45 -7.12 14.73
CA THR A 341 -5.94 -8.50 14.75
C THR A 341 -4.42 -8.49 14.88
N GLY A 342 -3.90 -9.05 15.98
CA GLY A 342 -2.48 -9.04 16.29
C GLY A 342 -1.94 -7.65 16.66
N ARG A 343 -2.80 -6.77 17.20
CA ARG A 343 -2.43 -5.56 17.93
C ARG A 343 -2.88 -5.70 19.40
N MET A 344 -2.13 -5.10 20.32
CA MET A 344 -2.44 -5.03 21.74
C MET A 344 -2.35 -3.58 22.24
N GLY A 345 -3.16 -3.24 23.24
CA GLY A 345 -3.08 -1.96 23.95
C GLY A 345 -3.51 -0.75 23.10
N LEU A 346 -2.92 0.40 23.41
CA LEU A 346 -3.26 1.71 22.82
C LEU A 346 -3.03 1.77 21.30
N GLU A 347 -2.10 0.96 20.78
CA GLU A 347 -1.82 0.87 19.35
C GLU A 347 -3.03 0.37 18.53
N ALA A 348 -3.86 -0.51 19.10
CA ALA A 348 -5.08 -0.98 18.44
C ALA A 348 -6.10 0.16 18.27
N LYS A 349 -6.17 1.06 19.26
CA LYS A 349 -7.06 2.23 19.24
C LYS A 349 -6.65 3.20 18.13
N ALA A 350 -5.36 3.57 18.05
CA ALA A 350 -4.85 4.48 17.02
C ALA A 350 -5.16 3.99 15.60
N ALA A 351 -4.94 2.70 15.34
CA ALA A 351 -5.24 2.09 14.05
C ALA A 351 -6.75 2.08 13.76
N SER A 352 -7.57 1.70 14.75
CA SER A 352 -9.04 1.69 14.61
C SER A 352 -9.60 3.08 14.30
N GLU A 353 -9.10 4.13 14.97
CA GLU A 353 -9.50 5.52 14.72
C GLU A 353 -9.16 5.94 13.29
N LEU A 354 -7.95 5.63 12.81
CA LEU A 354 -7.54 5.93 11.43
C LEU A 354 -8.41 5.21 10.39
N ILE A 355 -8.65 3.91 10.55
CA ILE A 355 -9.45 3.13 9.60
C ILE A 355 -10.91 3.56 9.60
N THR A 356 -11.46 3.90 10.78
CA THR A 356 -12.83 4.43 10.90
C THR A 356 -12.96 5.77 10.18
N GLU A 357 -11.99 6.67 10.37
CA GLU A 357 -11.96 7.96 9.66
C GLU A 357 -11.92 7.75 8.15
N LEU A 358 -11.02 6.90 7.66
CA LEU A 358 -10.92 6.58 6.24
C LEU A 358 -12.24 6.01 5.68
N GLU A 359 -12.85 5.05 6.36
CA GLU A 359 -14.10 4.43 5.92
C GLU A 359 -15.26 5.44 5.89
N ASN A 360 -15.36 6.30 6.91
CA ASN A 360 -16.37 7.36 6.95
C ASN A 360 -16.15 8.41 5.85
N GLY A 361 -14.89 8.82 5.63
CA GLY A 361 -14.56 9.82 4.62
C GLY A 361 -14.77 9.31 3.19
N MET A 362 -14.56 8.01 2.94
CA MET A 362 -14.93 7.38 1.67
C MET A 362 -16.45 7.39 1.47
N LYS A 363 -17.24 6.92 2.45
CA LYS A 363 -18.71 6.89 2.36
C LYS A 363 -19.34 8.28 2.18
N ALA A 364 -18.77 9.30 2.82
CA ALA A 364 -19.27 10.68 2.72
C ALA A 364 -19.05 11.31 1.34
N GLY A 365 -18.18 10.76 0.47
CA GLY A 365 -17.97 11.23 -0.89
C GLY A 365 -19.11 10.89 -1.87
N HIS A 366 -20.07 10.05 -1.45
CA HIS A 366 -21.21 9.60 -2.26
C HIS A 366 -22.51 10.37 -2.01
N THR A 367 -22.52 11.33 -1.08
CA THR A 367 -23.64 12.27 -0.83
C THR A 367 -23.29 13.65 -1.36
#